data_AF-A0A2D8IX85-F1
#
_entry.id   AF-A0A2D8IX85-F1
#
_cell.length_a   1.000
_cell.length_b   1.000
_cell.length_c   1.000
_cell.angle_alpha   90.00
_cell.angle_beta   90.00
_cell.angle_gamma   90.00
#
_symmetry.space_group_name_H-M   'P 1'
#
loop_
_entity.id
_entity.type
_entity.pdbx_description
1 polymer ?
#
loop_
_entity_poly.entity_id
_entity_poly.type
_entity_poly.pdbx_seq_one_letter_code
_entity_poly.pdbx_strand_id
1 'polypeptide(L)'
;MDWGFVVIVALSTLFSLLRGFTREALSLLGWVAAFVLANLFASSVASHLSEAISNLSARYIAAWLLVFAATLVAATLLAVLVGQVVRATGLGALDRLLGMVFGFARGVVIVLVLVFLARELLAPRDQQWLYQAQLMPQIDALMNWALQLLGRWDMPPPALTGDT
;
A
#
# COMPACT_ATOMS: atom_id res chain seq x y z
N MET A 1 7.85 15.38 -19.46
CA MET A 1 8.82 14.60 -18.65
C MET A 1 8.01 13.53 -17.94
N ASP A 2 7.61 12.51 -18.71
CA ASP A 2 6.56 11.55 -18.35
C ASP A 2 7.11 10.18 -17.94
N TRP A 3 8.43 10.05 -18.02
CA TRP A 3 9.16 8.81 -17.81
C TRP A 3 9.08 8.31 -16.36
N GLY A 4 8.94 9.19 -15.37
CA GLY A 4 8.85 8.78 -13.95
C GLY A 4 7.65 7.89 -13.65
N PHE A 5 6.46 8.27 -14.13
CA PHE A 5 5.23 7.47 -13.94
C PHE A 5 5.30 6.14 -14.68
N VAL A 6 5.78 6.16 -15.94
CA VAL A 6 5.97 4.96 -16.74
C VAL A 6 6.99 4.03 -16.08
N VAL A 7 8.08 4.55 -15.53
CA VAL A 7 9.09 3.77 -14.81
C VAL A 7 8.50 3.13 -13.56
N ILE A 8 7.68 3.85 -12.77
CA ILE A 8 7.04 3.28 -11.58
C ILE A 8 6.10 2.13 -11.96
N VAL A 9 5.22 2.34 -12.95
CA VAL A 9 4.27 1.31 -13.40
C VAL A 9 5.01 0.14 -14.03
N ALA A 10 6.01 0.40 -14.88
CA ALA A 10 6.82 -0.63 -15.51
C ALA A 10 7.61 -1.45 -14.48
N LEU A 11 8.25 -0.80 -13.50
CA LEU A 11 8.96 -1.49 -12.42
C LEU A 11 7.99 -2.31 -11.57
N SER A 12 6.85 -1.73 -11.16
CA SER A 12 5.83 -2.47 -10.39
C SER A 12 5.34 -3.70 -11.15
N THR A 13 5.03 -3.55 -12.44
CA THR A 13 4.58 -4.63 -13.31
C THR A 13 5.67 -5.69 -13.50
N LEU A 14 6.92 -5.28 -13.74
CA LEU A 14 8.06 -6.16 -13.95
C LEU A 14 8.41 -6.93 -12.66
N PHE A 15 8.42 -6.27 -11.51
CA PHE A 15 8.66 -6.93 -10.23
C PHE A 15 7.57 -7.96 -9.90
N SER A 16 6.30 -7.66 -10.19
CA SER A 16 5.20 -8.61 -9.98
C SER A 16 5.20 -9.76 -11.01
N LEU A 17 5.69 -9.53 -12.24
CA LEU A 17 5.94 -10.58 -13.23
C LEU A 17 7.02 -11.55 -12.73
N LEU A 18 8.11 -11.02 -12.18
CA LEU A 18 9.25 -11.80 -11.68
C LEU A 18 8.91 -12.57 -10.39
N ARG A 19 8.08 -12.00 -9.50
CA ARG A 19 7.72 -12.62 -8.20
C ARG A 19 6.47 -13.51 -8.25
N GLY A 20 5.54 -13.28 -9.18
CA GLY A 20 4.26 -13.96 -9.27
C GLY A 20 3.17 -13.38 -8.35
N PHE A 21 1.90 -13.51 -8.73
CA PHE A 21 0.73 -12.99 -7.99
C PHE A 21 0.67 -13.51 -6.56
N THR A 22 0.83 -14.82 -6.37
CA THR A 22 0.68 -15.48 -5.08
C THR A 22 1.62 -14.89 -4.03
N ARG A 23 2.88 -14.65 -4.41
CA ARG A 23 3.87 -14.05 -3.51
C ARG A 23 3.51 -12.60 -3.16
N GLU A 24 2.98 -11.85 -4.14
CA GLU A 24 2.60 -10.46 -3.93
C GLU A 24 1.35 -10.34 -3.04
N ALA A 25 0.34 -11.16 -3.29
CA ALA A 25 -0.88 -11.23 -2.48
C ALA A 25 -0.59 -11.66 -1.04
N LEU A 26 0.23 -12.72 -0.86
CA LEU A 26 0.65 -13.17 0.47
C LEU A 26 1.52 -12.15 1.21
N SER A 27 2.34 -11.38 0.48
CA SER A 27 3.10 -10.27 1.07
C SER A 27 2.15 -9.21 1.61
N LEU A 28 1.16 -8.77 0.84
CA LEU A 28 0.20 -7.77 1.30
C LEU A 28 -0.65 -8.26 2.47
N LEU A 29 -1.14 -9.50 2.40
CA LEU A 29 -1.84 -10.13 3.52
C LEU A 29 -0.93 -10.25 4.75
N GLY A 30 0.37 -10.55 4.55
CA GLY A 30 1.37 -10.59 5.60
C GLY A 30 1.55 -9.24 6.29
N TRP A 31 1.59 -8.14 5.53
CA TRP A 31 1.64 -6.78 6.10
C TRP A 31 0.40 -6.44 6.91
N VAL A 32 -0.80 -6.75 6.40
CA VAL A 32 -2.06 -6.52 7.13
C VAL A 32 -2.10 -7.37 8.41
N ALA A 33 -1.78 -8.67 8.31
CA ALA A 33 -1.73 -9.57 9.44
C ALA A 33 -0.69 -9.12 10.49
N ALA A 34 0.50 -8.68 10.06
CA ALA A 34 1.53 -8.14 10.94
C ALA A 34 1.04 -6.90 11.68
N PHE A 35 0.36 -5.98 10.99
CA PHE A 35 -0.22 -4.80 11.63
C PHE A 35 -1.30 -5.19 12.67
N VAL A 36 -2.21 -6.08 12.32
CA VAL A 36 -3.29 -6.54 13.21
C VAL A 36 -2.71 -7.27 14.43
N LEU A 37 -1.83 -8.25 14.22
CA LEU A 37 -1.21 -9.01 15.31
C LEU A 37 -0.33 -8.10 16.19
N ALA A 38 0.42 -7.18 15.61
CA ALA A 38 1.18 -6.22 16.39
C ALA A 38 0.27 -5.35 17.28
N ASN A 39 -0.86 -4.86 16.78
CA ASN A 39 -1.81 -4.11 17.60
C ASN A 39 -2.46 -4.96 18.71
N LEU A 40 -2.76 -6.23 18.43
CA LEU A 40 -3.38 -7.13 19.40
C LEU A 40 -2.39 -7.59 20.50
N PHE A 41 -1.15 -7.89 20.13
CA PHE A 41 -0.19 -8.53 21.02
C PHE A 41 0.88 -7.58 21.58
N ALA A 42 1.02 -6.35 21.07
CA ALA A 42 2.01 -5.39 21.57
C ALA A 42 1.91 -5.14 23.08
N SER A 43 0.69 -4.98 23.61
CA SER A 43 0.47 -4.75 25.04
C SER A 43 0.95 -5.92 25.90
N SER A 44 0.67 -7.15 25.47
CA SER A 44 1.10 -8.37 26.16
C SER A 44 2.62 -8.50 26.13
N VAL A 45 3.24 -8.34 24.95
CA VAL A 45 4.69 -8.40 24.79
C VAL A 45 5.39 -7.26 25.54
N ALA A 46 4.82 -6.06 25.58
CA ALA A 46 5.37 -4.93 26.32
C ALA A 46 5.49 -5.21 27.83
N SER A 47 4.62 -6.03 28.41
CA SER A 47 4.72 -6.39 29.83
C SER A 47 6.01 -7.19 30.13
N HIS A 48 6.45 -8.03 29.21
CA HIS A 48 7.68 -8.81 29.32
C HIS A 48 8.95 -7.98 29.11
N LEU A 49 8.84 -6.82 28.45
CA LEU A 49 9.96 -5.87 28.26
C LEU A 49 10.08 -4.86 29.40
N SER A 50 9.28 -4.99 30.45
CA SER A 50 9.21 -4.00 31.54
C SER A 50 10.52 -3.85 32.32
N GLU A 51 11.29 -4.92 32.44
CA GLU A 51 12.61 -4.90 33.09
C GLU A 51 13.71 -4.30 32.20
N ALA A 52 13.55 -4.38 30.87
CA ALA A 52 14.53 -3.88 29.91
C ALA A 52 14.31 -2.42 29.51
N ILE A 53 13.05 -1.94 29.48
CA ILE A 53 12.69 -0.60 29.03
C ILE A 53 11.76 0.05 30.06
N SER A 54 12.26 1.09 30.73
CA SER A 54 11.51 1.84 31.75
C SER A 54 10.46 2.78 31.16
N ASN A 55 10.71 3.36 29.99
CA ASN A 55 9.77 4.27 29.32
C ASN A 55 8.59 3.49 28.70
N LEU A 56 7.38 3.79 29.15
CA LEU A 56 6.15 3.09 28.74
C LEU A 56 5.90 3.16 27.22
N SER A 57 6.05 4.34 26.62
CA SER A 57 5.84 4.54 25.18
C SER A 57 6.89 3.83 24.35
N ALA A 58 8.17 3.97 24.71
CA ALA A 58 9.26 3.29 24.01
C ALA A 58 9.13 1.76 24.09
N ARG A 59 8.71 1.25 25.26
CA ARG A 59 8.48 -0.19 25.48
C ARG A 59 7.35 -0.72 24.61
N TYR A 60 6.23 -0.01 24.53
CA TYR A 60 5.12 -0.39 23.67
C TYR A 60 5.53 -0.40 22.20
N ILE A 61 6.22 0.64 21.74
CA ILE A 61 6.73 0.72 20.35
C ILE A 61 7.69 -0.43 20.06
N ALA A 62 8.62 -0.73 20.96
CA ALA A 62 9.55 -1.85 20.81
C ALA A 62 8.83 -3.21 20.73
N ALA A 63 7.85 -3.45 21.61
CA ALA A 63 7.04 -4.65 21.59
C ALA A 63 6.20 -4.78 20.30
N TRP A 64 5.59 -3.68 19.87
CA TRP A 64 4.84 -3.63 18.62
C TRP A 64 5.73 -3.97 17.42
N LEU A 65 6.91 -3.34 17.33
CA LEU A 65 7.89 -3.63 16.26
C LEU A 65 8.37 -5.08 16.28
N LEU A 66 8.57 -5.64 17.47
CA LEU A 66 9.00 -7.04 17.62
C LEU A 66 7.94 -8.01 17.10
N VAL A 67 6.67 -7.85 17.50
CA VAL A 67 5.57 -8.67 17.01
C VAL A 67 5.36 -8.48 15.50
N PHE A 68 5.43 -7.24 15.05
CA PHE A 68 5.29 -6.89 13.64
C PHE A 68 6.35 -7.59 12.78
N ALA A 69 7.62 -7.47 13.16
CA ALA A 69 8.73 -8.10 12.47
C ALA A 69 8.65 -9.63 12.52
N ALA A 70 8.34 -10.21 13.68
CA ALA A 70 8.17 -11.66 13.82
C ALA A 70 7.06 -12.20 12.91
N THR A 71 5.93 -11.48 12.83
CA THR A 71 4.82 -11.84 11.95
C THR A 71 5.20 -11.74 10.49
N LEU A 72 5.91 -10.69 10.07
CA LEU A 72 6.37 -10.55 8.69
C LEU A 72 7.32 -11.67 8.28
N VAL A 73 8.23 -12.09 9.19
CA VAL A 73 9.11 -13.23 8.94
C VAL A 73 8.28 -14.50 8.73
N ALA A 74 7.34 -14.79 9.63
CA ALA A 74 6.44 -15.94 9.51
C ALA A 74 5.62 -15.91 8.21
N ALA A 75 5.02 -14.76 7.87
CA ALA A 75 4.25 -14.58 6.65
C ALA A 75 5.12 -14.76 5.39
N THR A 76 6.37 -14.30 5.42
CA THR A 76 7.31 -14.49 4.30
C THR A 76 7.67 -15.95 4.11
N LEU A 77 7.89 -16.70 5.20
CA LEU A 77 8.13 -18.14 5.13
C LEU A 77 6.92 -18.88 4.55
N LEU A 78 5.71 -18.54 5.01
CA LEU A 78 4.47 -19.08 4.45
C LEU A 78 4.34 -18.75 2.95
N ALA A 79 4.64 -17.51 2.55
CA ALA A 79 4.61 -17.10 1.15
C ALA A 79 5.60 -17.89 0.27
N VAL A 80 6.78 -18.21 0.80
CA VAL A 80 7.77 -19.06 0.10
C VAL A 80 7.21 -20.47 -0.10
N LEU A 81 6.66 -21.08 0.96
CA LEU A 81 6.11 -22.43 0.92
C LEU A 81 4.94 -22.54 -0.06
N VAL A 82 3.96 -21.62 0.03
CA VAL A 82 2.81 -21.60 -0.89
C VAL A 82 3.30 -21.35 -2.32
N GLY A 83 4.26 -20.46 -2.52
CA GLY A 83 4.87 -20.24 -3.84
C GLY A 83 5.62 -21.46 -4.39
N GLN A 84 6.12 -22.37 -3.55
CA GLN A 84 6.65 -23.66 -4.00
C GLN A 84 5.52 -24.62 -4.42
N VAL A 85 4.43 -24.69 -3.66
CA VAL A 85 3.26 -25.50 -3.98
C VAL A 85 2.65 -25.09 -5.33
N VAL A 86 2.45 -23.79 -5.57
CA VAL A 86 1.92 -23.27 -6.85
C VAL A 86 2.82 -23.62 -8.04
N ARG A 87 4.15 -23.66 -7.82
CA ARG A 87 5.08 -24.09 -8.86
C ARG A 87 5.00 -25.60 -9.11
N ALA A 88 4.83 -26.39 -8.05
CA ALA A 88 4.69 -27.84 -8.14
C ALA A 88 3.41 -28.28 -8.87
N THR A 89 2.33 -27.50 -8.81
CA THR A 89 1.07 -27.79 -9.54
C THR A 89 1.12 -27.42 -11.03
N GLY A 90 2.22 -26.86 -11.52
CA GLY A 90 2.35 -26.40 -12.90
C GLY A 90 1.63 -25.07 -13.20
N LEU A 91 0.98 -24.46 -12.21
CA LEU A 91 0.23 -23.20 -12.36
C LEU A 91 1.12 -21.95 -12.33
N GLY A 92 2.44 -22.11 -12.25
CA GLY A 92 3.39 -20.99 -12.17
C GLY A 92 3.30 -19.99 -13.33
N ALA A 93 2.90 -20.41 -14.53
CA ALA A 93 2.69 -19.50 -15.66
C ALA A 93 1.46 -18.59 -15.44
N LEU A 94 0.33 -19.17 -14.99
CA LEU A 94 -0.87 -18.41 -14.67
C LEU A 94 -0.63 -17.45 -13.50
N ASP A 95 0.10 -17.90 -12.48
CA ASP A 95 0.51 -17.08 -11.34
C ASP A 95 1.32 -15.83 -11.76
N ARG A 96 2.21 -15.97 -12.75
CA ARG A 96 2.97 -14.83 -13.31
C ARG A 96 2.10 -13.89 -14.16
N LEU A 97 1.17 -14.43 -14.95
CA LEU A 97 0.22 -13.62 -15.72
C LEU A 97 -0.68 -12.78 -14.80
N LEU A 98 -1.25 -13.40 -13.76
CA LEU A 98 -2.01 -12.69 -12.73
C LEU A 98 -1.13 -11.68 -11.99
N GLY A 99 0.16 -12.01 -11.80
CA GLY A 99 1.14 -11.13 -11.19
C GLY A 99 1.33 -9.84 -11.99
N MET A 100 1.39 -9.93 -13.32
CA MET A 100 1.45 -8.74 -14.18
C MET A 100 0.24 -7.83 -14.03
N VAL A 101 -0.98 -8.39 -14.09
CA VAL A 101 -2.22 -7.60 -13.95
C VAL A 101 -2.28 -6.93 -12.58
N PHE A 102 -1.91 -7.67 -11.53
CA PHE A 102 -1.85 -7.15 -10.17
C PHE A 102 -0.79 -6.06 -10.00
N GLY A 103 0.41 -6.27 -10.53
CA GLY A 103 1.52 -5.31 -10.47
C GLY A 103 1.23 -4.02 -11.24
N PHE A 104 0.54 -4.12 -12.37
CA PHE A 104 0.05 -2.97 -13.12
C PHE A 104 -0.97 -2.19 -12.29
N ALA A 105 -2.01 -2.86 -11.76
CA ALA A 105 -3.03 -2.24 -10.94
C ALA A 105 -2.43 -1.53 -9.71
N ARG A 106 -1.51 -2.20 -9.01
CA ARG A 106 -0.77 -1.60 -7.88
C ARG A 106 0.08 -0.41 -8.32
N GLY A 107 0.76 -0.49 -9.45
CA GLY A 107 1.55 0.61 -10.01
C GLY A 107 0.69 1.85 -10.25
N VAL A 108 -0.51 1.66 -10.82
CA VAL A 108 -1.50 2.73 -11.01
C VAL A 108 -1.93 3.33 -9.67
N VAL A 109 -2.27 2.50 -8.67
CA VAL A 109 -2.64 2.97 -7.33
C VAL A 109 -1.51 3.79 -6.67
N ILE A 110 -0.26 3.34 -6.77
CA ILE A 110 0.90 4.07 -6.23
C ILE A 110 1.03 5.43 -6.92
N VAL A 111 0.90 5.48 -8.25
CA VAL A 111 0.93 6.76 -8.99
C VAL A 111 -0.20 7.69 -8.54
N LEU A 112 -1.42 7.19 -8.37
CA LEU A 112 -2.55 8.00 -7.88
C LEU A 112 -2.27 8.58 -6.49
N VAL A 113 -1.76 7.77 -5.56
CA VAL A 113 -1.40 8.21 -4.20
C VAL A 113 -0.28 9.26 -4.24
N LEU A 114 0.74 9.06 -5.06
CA LEU A 114 1.83 10.03 -5.22
C LEU A 114 1.35 11.36 -5.81
N VAL A 115 0.47 11.33 -6.82
CA VAL A 115 -0.12 12.54 -7.40
C VAL A 115 -0.99 13.26 -6.39
N PHE A 116 -1.82 12.53 -5.63
CA PHE A 116 -2.65 13.09 -4.57
C PHE A 116 -1.79 13.77 -3.49
N LEU A 117 -0.77 13.07 -2.98
CA LEU A 117 0.14 13.63 -1.98
C LEU A 117 0.93 14.83 -2.54
N ALA A 118 1.38 14.77 -3.79
CA ALA A 118 2.06 15.89 -4.43
C ALA A 118 1.15 17.12 -4.53
N ARG A 119 -0.14 16.93 -4.83
CA ARG A 119 -1.12 18.02 -4.89
C ARG A 119 -1.39 18.64 -3.52
N GLU A 120 -1.45 17.82 -2.47
CA GLU A 120 -1.77 18.25 -1.10
C GLU A 120 -0.54 18.83 -0.36
N LEU A 121 0.66 18.28 -0.57
CA LEU A 121 1.87 18.66 0.17
C LEU A 121 2.76 19.68 -0.56
N LEU A 122 2.68 19.84 -1.89
CA LEU A 122 3.55 20.76 -2.64
C LEU A 122 2.84 22.08 -2.97
N ALA A 123 3.59 23.17 -2.93
CA ALA A 123 3.09 24.48 -3.36
C ALA A 123 2.82 24.50 -4.88
N PRO A 124 1.81 25.26 -5.37
CA PRO A 124 1.40 25.25 -6.78
C PRO A 124 2.52 25.57 -7.79
N ARG A 125 3.57 26.29 -7.39
CA ARG A 125 4.73 26.61 -8.26
C ARG A 125 5.58 25.38 -8.58
N ASP A 126 5.66 24.41 -7.67
CA ASP A 126 6.46 23.20 -7.85
C ASP A 126 5.66 22.08 -8.53
N GLN A 127 4.40 22.32 -8.89
CA GLN A 127 3.51 21.37 -9.56
C GLN A 127 3.53 21.51 -11.10
N GLN A 128 4.35 22.42 -11.65
CA GLN A 128 4.35 22.74 -13.08
C GLN A 128 4.73 21.53 -13.98
N TRP A 129 5.49 20.57 -13.44
CA TRP A 129 5.83 19.31 -14.12
C TRP A 129 4.66 18.32 -14.19
N LEU A 130 3.69 18.40 -13.26
CA LEU A 130 2.45 17.60 -13.30
C LEU A 130 1.60 18.07 -14.48
N TYR A 131 1.35 19.38 -14.61
CA TYR A 131 0.53 19.93 -15.70
C TYR A 131 1.09 19.70 -17.11
N GLN A 132 2.40 19.49 -17.24
CA GLN A 132 3.05 19.18 -18.52
C GLN A 132 3.03 17.69 -18.88
N ALA A 133 2.62 16.82 -17.95
CA ALA A 133 2.61 15.39 -18.21
C ALA A 133 1.42 15.00 -19.09
N GLN A 134 1.68 14.38 -20.24
CA GLN A 134 0.68 13.91 -21.21
C GLN A 134 -0.30 12.89 -20.62
N LEU A 135 0.10 12.22 -19.53
CA LEU A 135 -0.71 11.23 -18.81
C LEU A 135 -1.72 11.87 -17.84
N MET A 136 -1.62 13.17 -17.54
CA MET A 136 -2.54 13.85 -16.62
C MET A 136 -4.03 13.71 -16.96
N PRO A 137 -4.50 13.90 -18.21
CA PRO A 137 -5.93 13.78 -18.50
C PRO A 137 -6.49 12.38 -18.21
N GLN A 138 -5.68 11.33 -18.33
CA GLN A 138 -6.08 9.95 -18.00
C GLN A 138 -6.04 9.70 -16.48
N ILE A 139 -5.03 10.23 -15.79
CA ILE A 139 -4.90 10.17 -14.33
C ILE A 139 -6.04 10.94 -13.67
N ASP A 140 -6.39 12.13 -14.17
CA ASP A 140 -7.49 12.95 -13.68
C ASP A 140 -8.84 12.26 -13.90
N ALA A 141 -9.04 11.58 -15.03
CA ALA A 141 -10.23 10.76 -15.26
C ALA A 141 -10.33 9.58 -14.27
N LEU A 142 -9.22 8.87 -14.03
CA LEU A 142 -9.14 7.78 -13.04
C LEU A 142 -9.35 8.27 -11.61
N MET A 143 -8.77 9.42 -11.27
CA MET A 143 -8.92 10.05 -9.96
C MET A 143 -10.36 10.52 -9.74
N ASN A 144 -11.00 11.13 -10.73
CA ASN A 144 -12.41 11.51 -10.65
C ASN A 144 -13.33 10.30 -10.49
N TRP A 145 -13.05 9.20 -11.19
CA TRP A 145 -13.77 7.93 -11.00
C TRP A 145 -13.56 7.35 -9.60
N ALA A 146 -12.31 7.34 -9.10
CA ALA A 146 -11.99 6.87 -7.75
C ALA A 146 -12.64 7.76 -6.68
N LEU A 147 -12.64 9.08 -6.87
CA LEU A 147 -13.32 10.05 -6.00
C LEU A 147 -14.84 9.92 -6.07
N GLN A 148 -15.44 9.53 -7.19
CA GLN A 148 -16.86 9.18 -7.25
C GLN A 148 -17.18 7.91 -6.45
N LEU A 149 -16.28 6.91 -6.48
CA LEU A 149 -16.44 5.70 -5.67
C LEU A 149 -16.28 5.97 -4.18
N LEU A 150 -15.37 6.88 -3.81
CA LEU A 150 -15.11 7.28 -2.42
C LEU A 150 -16.05 8.38 -1.91
N GLY A 151 -16.66 9.16 -2.82
CA GLY A 151 -17.39 10.41 -2.57
C GLY A 151 -18.92 10.29 -2.67
N ARG A 152 -19.49 9.20 -2.15
CA ARG A 152 -20.90 9.18 -1.71
C ARG A 152 -21.08 9.58 -0.24
N TRP A 153 -20.01 10.03 0.41
CA TRP A 153 -20.13 10.70 1.70
C TRP A 153 -20.44 12.16 1.42
N ASP A 154 -21.73 12.43 1.16
CA ASP A 154 -22.30 13.77 1.12
C ASP A 154 -21.84 14.53 2.37
N MET A 155 -20.88 15.44 2.22
CA MET A 155 -20.74 16.54 3.16
C MET A 155 -22.06 17.33 3.06
N PRO A 156 -22.86 17.44 4.12
CA PRO A 156 -24.04 18.29 4.09
C PRO A 156 -23.56 19.68 3.67
N PRO A 157 -24.25 20.37 2.73
CA PRO A 157 -23.91 21.74 2.42
C PRO A 157 -23.85 22.53 3.73
N PRO A 158 -22.83 23.40 3.94
CA PRO A 158 -22.76 24.20 5.14
C PRO A 158 -24.10 24.90 5.30
N ALA A 159 -24.76 24.67 6.44
CA ALA A 159 -26.02 25.34 6.75
C ALA A 159 -25.76 26.83 6.57
N LEU A 160 -26.49 27.46 5.64
CA LEU A 160 -26.50 28.90 5.47
C LEU A 160 -27.05 29.49 6.77
N THR A 161 -26.19 29.72 7.75
CA THR A 161 -26.50 30.55 8.90
C THR A 161 -26.56 31.98 8.41
N GLY A 162 -27.78 32.49 8.23
CA GLY A 162 -28.04 33.93 8.31
C GLY A 162 -28.92 34.51 7.22
N ASP A 163 -30.12 33.95 6.98
CA ASP A 163 -31.27 34.80 6.69
C ASP A 163 -31.84 35.28 8.03
N THR A 164 -31.39 36.45 8.49
CA THR A 164 -32.15 37.44 9.27
C THR A 164 -31.52 38.80 9.12
#